data_AF-A0A2D4ZJF1-F1
#
_entry.id   AF-A0A2D4ZJF1-F1
#
_cell.length_a   1.000
_cell.length_b   1.000
_cell.length_c   1.000
_cell.angle_alpha   90.00
_cell.angle_beta   90.00
_cell.angle_gamma   90.00
#
_symmetry.space_group_name_H-M   'P 1'
#
loop_
_entity.id
_entity.type
_entity.pdbx_description
1 polymer ?
#
loop_
_entity_poly.entity_id
_entity_poly.type
_entity_poly.pdbx_seq_one_letter_code
_entity_poly.pdbx_strand_id
1 'polypeptide(L)'
;KSRFRVQFDGEIYPILKLWDTGFVISAEGAPHMRGLVDVFNGATHVYQCLIVASQEEHGEVHFEFKRNTVALDRPPLDFEQRHDAPVALLN
;
A
#
# COMPACT_ATOMS: atom_id res chain seq x y z
N LYS A 1 -17.41 4.72 2.66
CA LYS A 1 -16.22 5.32 2.01
C LYS A 1 -15.00 4.96 2.88
N SER A 2 -14.16 4.05 2.43
CA SER A 2 -12.95 3.64 3.18
C SER A 2 -11.92 4.77 3.14
N ARG A 3 -11.19 4.97 4.24
CA ARG A 3 -10.12 5.98 4.36
C ARG A 3 -8.84 5.26 4.77
N PHE A 4 -8.16 4.71 3.77
CA PHE A 4 -6.93 3.98 3.97
C PHE A 4 -5.75 4.93 4.20
N ARG A 5 -4.83 4.50 5.06
CA ARG A 5 -3.60 5.20 5.39
C ARG A 5 -2.51 4.19 5.71
N VAL A 6 -1.28 4.51 5.34
CA VAL A 6 -0.09 3.73 5.67
C VAL A 6 0.72 4.48 6.72
N GLN A 7 1.24 3.76 7.70
CA GLN A 7 2.22 4.27 8.65
C GLN A 7 3.59 3.70 8.30
N PHE A 8 4.57 4.58 8.17
CA PHE A 8 5.97 4.24 7.90
C PHE A 8 6.86 5.18 8.71
N ASP A 9 7.81 4.60 9.45
CA ASP A 9 8.77 5.35 10.28
C ASP A 9 8.13 6.36 11.27
N GLY A 10 6.94 6.02 11.79
CA GLY A 10 6.19 6.89 12.69
C GLY A 10 5.29 7.93 12.00
N GLU A 11 5.44 8.11 10.70
CA GLU A 11 4.67 9.07 9.89
C GLU A 11 3.48 8.40 9.18
N ILE A 12 2.41 9.17 8.94
CA ILE A 12 1.16 8.66 8.34
C ILE A 12 0.94 9.29 6.96
N TYR A 13 0.68 8.44 5.97
CA TYR A 13 0.44 8.84 4.60
C TYR A 13 -0.92 8.33 4.10
N PRO A 14 -1.75 9.20 3.51
CA PRO A 14 -3.04 8.79 2.97
C PRO A 14 -2.85 7.93 1.72
N ILE A 15 -3.54 6.78 1.68
CA ILE A 15 -3.53 5.90 0.51
C ILE A 15 -4.60 6.40 -0.47
N LEU A 16 -4.19 6.68 -1.71
CA LEU A 16 -5.06 7.08 -2.81
C LEU A 16 -5.81 5.88 -3.39
N LYS A 17 -5.08 4.77 -3.61
CA LYS A 17 -5.60 3.51 -4.15
C LYS A 17 -4.90 2.33 -3.47
N LEU A 18 -5.65 1.27 -3.22
CA LEU A 18 -5.21 0.05 -2.54
C LEU A 18 -5.71 -1.17 -3.32
N TRP A 19 -4.86 -2.16 -3.53
CA TRP A 19 -5.20 -3.43 -4.17
C TRP A 19 -4.39 -4.58 -3.54
N ASP A 20 -4.65 -5.81 -3.97
CA ASP A 20 -4.12 -7.02 -3.31
C ASP A 20 -2.59 -7.12 -3.30
N THR A 21 -1.91 -6.41 -4.20
CA THR A 21 -0.46 -6.49 -4.40
C THR A 21 0.27 -5.19 -4.10
N GLY A 22 -0.43 -4.13 -3.69
CA GLY A 22 0.22 -2.84 -3.46
C GLY A 22 -0.74 -1.69 -3.20
N PHE A 23 -0.18 -0.48 -3.19
CA PHE A 23 -0.92 0.75 -2.99
C PHE A 23 -0.20 1.96 -3.58
N VAL A 24 -0.91 3.08 -3.62
CA VAL A 24 -0.40 4.37 -4.13
C VAL A 24 -0.66 5.49 -3.14
N ILE A 25 0.31 6.40 -3.04
CA ILE A 25 0.19 7.69 -2.34
C ILE A 25 0.58 8.84 -3.29
N SER A 26 0.27 10.08 -2.89
CA SER A 26 0.76 11.28 -3.59
C SER A 26 2.28 11.37 -3.51
N ALA A 27 2.96 11.65 -4.62
CA ALA A 27 4.40 11.89 -4.64
C ALA A 27 4.82 13.16 -3.90
N GLU A 28 3.90 14.12 -3.76
CA GLU A 28 4.14 15.34 -3.00
C GLU A 28 4.40 15.02 -1.52
N GLY A 29 5.67 15.07 -1.12
CA GLY A 29 6.11 14.72 0.23
C GLY A 29 6.18 13.23 0.53
N ALA A 30 6.07 12.37 -0.49
CA ALA A 30 6.26 10.93 -0.32
C ALA A 30 7.72 10.61 0.04
N PRO A 31 7.98 9.92 1.15
CA PRO A 31 9.29 9.38 1.42
C PRO A 31 9.55 8.15 0.52
N HIS A 32 10.82 7.81 0.37
CA HIS A 32 11.22 6.51 -0.17
C HIS A 32 10.92 5.39 0.84
N MET A 33 9.66 4.94 0.93
CA MET A 33 9.29 3.88 1.86
C MET A 33 9.78 2.51 1.37
N ARG A 34 10.54 1.82 2.22
CA ARG A 34 10.96 0.44 2.00
C ARG A 34 10.98 -0.28 3.33
N GLY A 35 10.49 -1.51 3.37
CA GLY A 35 10.44 -2.30 4.60
C GLY A 35 9.03 -2.48 5.12
N LEU A 36 8.88 -2.65 6.43
CA LEU A 36 7.61 -2.98 7.07
C LEU A 36 6.75 -1.72 7.19
N VAL A 37 5.48 -1.85 6.83
CA VAL A 37 4.47 -0.80 6.98
C VAL A 37 3.19 -1.35 7.59
N ASP A 38 2.47 -0.49 8.30
CA ASP A 38 1.15 -0.79 8.87
C ASP A 38 0.06 -0.04 8.09
N VAL A 39 -0.98 -0.73 7.64
CA VAL A 39 -2.09 -0.15 6.88
C VAL A 39 -3.34 -0.08 7.74
N PHE A 40 -3.91 1.12 7.83
CA PHE A 40 -5.09 1.43 8.63
C PHE A 40 -6.28 1.83 7.76
N ASN A 41 -7.49 1.49 8.20
CA ASN A 41 -8.75 2.04 7.67
C ASN A 41 -9.45 2.79 8.80
N GLY A 42 -9.43 4.12 8.75
CA GLY A 42 -9.86 4.92 9.91
C GLY A 42 -8.94 4.69 11.10
N ALA A 43 -9.47 4.24 12.23
CA ALA A 43 -8.70 3.93 13.45
C ALA A 43 -8.28 2.45 13.54
N THR A 44 -8.76 1.61 12.62
CA THR A 44 -8.53 0.17 12.65
C THR A 44 -7.26 -0.20 11.90
N HIS A 45 -6.34 -0.90 12.56
CA HIS A 45 -5.19 -1.53 11.89
C HIS A 45 -5.69 -2.75 11.09
N VAL A 46 -5.53 -2.71 9.77
CA VAL A 46 -6.06 -3.71 8.84
C VAL A 46 -5.01 -4.80 8.61
N TYR A 47 -3.79 -4.43 8.23
CA TYR A 47 -2.70 -5.38 8.03
C TYR A 47 -1.32 -4.71 8.04
N GLN A 48 -0.32 -5.51 8.39
CA GLN A 48 1.09 -5.16 8.31
C GLN A 48 1.74 -5.88 7.12
N CYS A 49 2.52 -5.17 6.31
CA CYS A 49 3.10 -5.71 5.08
C CYS A 49 4.54 -5.22 4.86
N LEU A 50 5.35 -6.07 4.25
CA LEU A 50 6.67 -5.67 3.76
C LEU A 50 6.51 -5.09 2.35
N ILE A 51 6.96 -3.86 2.14
CA ILE A 51 6.88 -3.17 0.85
C ILE A 51 8.25 -2.92 0.24
N VAL A 52 8.25 -2.85 -1.08
CA VAL A 52 9.32 -2.23 -1.86
C VAL A 52 8.72 -1.03 -2.62
N ALA A 53 9.44 0.09 -2.64
CA ALA A 53 9.08 1.22 -3.49
C ALA A 53 9.24 0.80 -4.96
N SER A 54 8.17 0.92 -5.76
CA SER A 54 8.18 0.42 -7.14
C SER A 54 8.39 1.50 -8.20
N GLN A 55 7.77 2.69 -8.13
CA GLN A 55 8.13 3.81 -9.03
C GLN A 55 7.38 5.07 -8.65
N GLU A 56 7.92 6.24 -9.00
CA GLU A 56 7.18 7.49 -9.04
C GLU A 56 6.73 7.75 -10.48
N GLU A 57 5.44 7.95 -10.70
CA GLU A 57 4.86 8.22 -12.01
C GLU A 57 3.70 9.22 -11.87
N HIS A 58 3.61 10.23 -12.74
CA HIS A 58 2.49 11.19 -12.76
C HIS A 58 2.16 11.89 -11.42
N GLY A 59 3.13 12.05 -10.52
CA GLY A 59 2.89 12.63 -9.18
C GLY A 59 2.28 11.65 -8.17
N GLU A 60 2.34 10.35 -8.47
CA GLU A 60 1.95 9.24 -7.61
C GLU A 60 3.17 8.34 -7.33
N VAL A 61 3.27 7.79 -6.13
CA VAL A 61 4.29 6.78 -5.79
C VAL A 61 3.62 5.45 -5.56
N HIS A 62 4.03 4.47 -6.35
CA HIS A 62 3.56 3.10 -6.30
C HIS A 62 4.43 2.27 -5.36
N PHE A 63 3.78 1.48 -4.52
CA PHE A 63 4.41 0.53 -3.61
C PHE A 63 3.87 -0.87 -3.88
N GLU A 64 4.78 -1.84 -3.93
CA GLU A 64 4.44 -3.24 -4.11
C GLU A 64 4.67 -4.01 -2.81
N PHE A 65 3.74 -4.91 -2.49
CA PHE A 65 3.90 -5.86 -1.41
C PHE A 65 4.89 -6.95 -1.82
N LYS A 66 5.96 -7.09 -1.03
CA LYS A 66 6.91 -8.19 -1.22
C LYS A 66 6.28 -9.49 -0.73
N ARG A 67 5.84 -10.32 -1.68
CA ARG A 67 5.37 -11.68 -1.42
C ARG A 67 6.55 -12.58 -0.99
N ASN A 68 6.82 -12.60 0.31
CA ASN A 68 7.63 -13.65 0.94
C ASN A 68 7.04 -13.91 2.33
N THR A 69 6.17 -14.91 2.45
CA THR A 69 5.31 -15.12 3.62
C THR A 69 6.05 -15.79 4.76
N VAL A 70 6.02 -15.17 5.96
CA VAL A 70 5.94 -15.71 7.35
C VAL A 70 6.21 -14.49 8.27
N ALA A 71 5.34 -14.03 9.17
CA ALA A 71 4.59 -14.76 10.18
C ALA A 71 3.09 -14.40 10.25
N LEU A 72 2.28 -15.43 10.52
CA LEU A 72 0.85 -15.34 10.80
C LEU A 72 0.59 -14.69 12.16
N ASP A 73 -0.32 -13.71 12.19
CA ASP A 73 -1.35 -13.64 13.26
C ASP A 73 -2.60 -12.80 12.88
N ARG A 74 -3.05 -12.78 11.60
CA ARG A 74 -4.37 -12.22 11.22
C ARG A 74 -4.85 -12.67 9.83
N PRO A 75 -6.17 -12.85 9.63
CA PRO A 75 -6.76 -13.48 8.45
C PRO A 75 -6.71 -12.58 7.20
N PRO A 76 -6.80 -13.17 5.98
CA PRO A 76 -6.93 -12.41 4.74
C PRO A 76 -8.24 -11.64 4.78
N LEU A 77 -8.18 -10.32 4.70
CA LEU A 77 -9.39 -9.50 4.64
C LEU A 77 -9.82 -9.40 3.18
N ASP A 78 -10.93 -10.05 2.83
CA ASP A 78 -11.62 -9.89 1.55
C ASP A 78 -11.82 -8.40 1.25
N PHE A 79 -11.04 -7.86 0.31
CA PHE A 79 -11.23 -6.52 -0.24
C PHE A 79 -11.43 -6.61 -1.75
N GLU A 80 -12.56 -7.16 -2.17
CA GLU A 80 -13.03 -6.93 -3.53
C GLU A 80 -13.48 -5.47 -3.64
N GLN A 81 -12.62 -4.60 -4.17
CA GLN A 81 -13.04 -3.37 -4.82
C GLN A 81 -12.39 -3.31 -6.19
N ARG A 82 -12.96 -4.09 -7.12
CA ARG A 82 -12.70 -3.98 -8.55
C ARG A 82 -13.11 -2.58 -9.04
N HIS A 83 -12.14 -1.75 -9.43
CA HIS A 83 -12.13 -1.11 -10.75
C HIS A 83 -10.76 -0.45 -11.03
N ASP A 84 -10.14 -0.89 -12.12
CA ASP A 84 -9.05 -0.23 -12.88
C ASP A 84 -7.83 0.29 -12.13
N ALA A 85 -6.82 -0.60 -11.99
CA ALA A 85 -5.43 -0.17 -12.01
C ALA A 85 -4.85 -0.54 -13.40
N PRO A 86 -4.26 0.41 -14.14
CA PRO A 86 -3.70 0.11 -15.45
C PRO A 86 -2.56 -0.90 -15.29
N VAL A 87 -2.69 -2.01 -16.02
CA VAL A 87 -1.59 -2.95 -16.25
C VAL A 87 -0.60 -2.23 -17.15
N ALA A 88 0.43 -1.62 -16.56
CA ALA A 88 1.59 -1.19 -17.33
C ALA A 88 2.31 -2.46 -17.80
N LEU A 89 2.14 -2.72 -19.10
CA LEU A 89 2.76 -3.77 -19.87
C LEU A 89 4.29 -3.72 -19.68
N LEU A 90 4.89 -4.78 -19.14
CA LEU A 90 6.31 -5.02 -19.37
C LEU A 90 6.42 -5.89 -20.65
N ASN A 91 6.66 -5.20 -21.76
CA ASN A 91 7.11 -5.63 -23.10
C ASN A 91 6.81 -7.05 -23.58
#